data_AF-A0A6J5AJ75-F1
#
_entry.id   AF-A0A6J5AJ75-F1
#
_cell.length_a   1.000
_cell.length_b   1.000
_cell.length_c   1.000
_cell.angle_alpha   90.00
_cell.angle_beta   90.00
_cell.angle_gamma   90.00
#
_symmetry.space_group_name_H-M   'P 1'
#
loop_
_entity.id
_entity.type
_entity.pdbx_description
1 polymer ?
#
loop_
_entity_poly.entity_id
_entity_poly.type
_entity_poly.pdbx_seq_one_letter_code
_entity_poly.pdbx_strand_id
1 'polypeptide(L)'
;MPAIRQPLMYRASVATGKVYFELLQHRRDAGIARTPIIRVERQYPFPAQQLAAELARFPNLKTGVWCREEAHNQGAWSFVEPRLREMLPSGARMLYAAPDASASTAPGYHSAHVARQGALVTQAFTG
;
A
#
# COMPACT_ATOMS: atom_id res chain seq x y z
N MET A 1 17.21 24.95 18.17
CA MET A 1 16.67 23.58 18.01
C MET A 1 17.00 23.12 16.59
N PRO A 2 17.97 22.22 16.37
CA PRO A 2 18.26 21.77 15.01
C PRO A 2 17.06 20.95 14.52
N ALA A 3 16.50 21.34 13.38
CA ALA A 3 15.43 20.59 12.73
C ALA A 3 15.96 19.18 12.41
N ILE A 4 15.38 18.17 13.06
CA ILE A 4 15.65 16.77 12.73
C ILE A 4 15.26 16.60 11.27
N ARG A 5 16.25 16.47 10.37
CA ARG A 5 16.03 16.17 8.96
C ARG A 5 15.33 14.81 8.88
N GLN A 6 14.03 14.82 8.67
CA GLN A 6 13.29 13.59 8.41
C GLN A 6 13.85 12.95 7.12
N PRO A 7 14.10 11.64 7.11
CA PRO A 7 14.62 10.97 5.92
C PRO A 7 13.64 11.14 4.75
N LEU A 8 14.20 11.34 3.55
CA LEU A 8 13.42 11.53 2.33
C LEU A 8 12.68 10.23 1.99
N MET A 9 11.35 10.30 2.02
CA MET A 9 10.47 9.20 1.63
C MET A 9 9.98 9.43 0.20
N TYR A 10 10.38 8.55 -0.72
CA TYR A 10 9.96 8.62 -2.12
C TYR A 10 8.82 7.65 -2.45
N ARG A 11 8.57 6.68 -1.59
CA ARG A 11 7.55 5.63 -1.77
C ARG A 11 6.75 5.44 -0.49
N ALA A 12 5.43 5.28 -0.60
CA ALA A 12 4.55 4.96 0.52
C ALA A 12 3.59 3.84 0.13
N SER A 13 3.45 2.84 1.00
CA SER A 13 2.51 1.73 0.80
C SER A 13 1.27 1.94 1.64
N VAL A 14 0.11 1.93 1.02
CA VAL A 14 -1.19 2.12 1.65
C VAL A 14 -1.90 0.77 1.68
N ALA A 15 -2.38 0.37 2.84
CA ALA A 15 -2.93 -0.96 3.09
C ALA A 15 -4.14 -0.91 4.02
N THR A 16 -4.87 -2.02 4.12
CA THR A 16 -6.05 -2.17 4.98
C THR A 16 -6.16 -3.61 5.44
N GLY A 17 -6.63 -3.85 6.67
CA GLY A 17 -6.70 -5.21 7.23
C GLY A 17 -5.34 -5.83 7.55
N LYS A 18 -5.28 -7.18 7.54
CA LYS A 18 -4.15 -7.94 8.10
C LYS A 18 -2.84 -7.77 7.32
N VAL A 19 -2.90 -7.53 6.00
CA VAL A 19 -1.71 -7.33 5.16
C VAL A 19 -0.79 -6.22 5.68
N TYR A 20 -1.32 -5.24 6.42
CA TYR A 20 -0.50 -4.25 7.12
C TYR A 20 0.58 -4.88 8.00
N PHE A 21 0.24 -5.92 8.76
CA PHE A 21 1.18 -6.56 9.69
C PHE A 21 2.24 -7.36 8.95
N GLU A 22 1.88 -7.97 7.83
CA GLU A 22 2.81 -8.70 6.97
C GLU A 22 3.79 -7.74 6.28
N LEU A 23 3.30 -6.59 5.81
CA LEU A 23 4.15 -5.50 5.30
C LEU A 23 5.07 -4.97 6.40
N LEU A 24 4.55 -4.77 7.61
CA LEU A 24 5.34 -4.28 8.74
C LEU A 24 6.45 -5.27 9.12
N GLN A 25 6.13 -6.57 9.13
CA GLN A 25 7.09 -7.63 9.39
C GLN A 25 8.17 -7.67 8.30
N HIS A 26 7.77 -7.74 7.02
CA HIS A 26 8.70 -7.73 5.90
C HIS A 26 9.61 -6.49 5.90
N ARG A 27 9.05 -5.31 6.18
CA ARG A 27 9.83 -4.07 6.30
C ARG A 27 10.91 -4.15 7.37
N ARG A 28 10.61 -4.78 8.51
CA ARG A 28 11.57 -4.98 9.61
C ARG A 28 12.66 -5.97 9.21
N ASP A 29 12.26 -7.12 8.68
CA ASP A 29 13.17 -8.22 8.33
C ASP A 29 14.12 -7.82 7.19
N ALA A 30 13.63 -7.03 6.22
CA ALA A 30 14.41 -6.53 5.10
C ALA A 30 15.13 -5.18 5.39
N GLY A 31 15.00 -4.61 6.59
CA GLY A 31 15.66 -3.35 6.95
C GLY A 31 15.20 -2.12 6.15
N ILE A 32 13.98 -2.12 5.61
CA ILE A 32 13.45 -1.07 4.73
C ILE A 32 12.96 0.12 5.56
N ALA A 33 13.86 1.03 5.93
CA ALA A 33 13.51 2.15 6.81
C ALA A 33 12.77 3.31 6.10
N ARG A 34 12.84 3.39 4.77
CA ARG A 34 12.41 4.58 3.99
C ARG A 34 11.09 4.43 3.21
N THR A 35 10.26 3.46 3.61
CA THR A 35 8.94 3.25 3.02
C THR A 35 7.90 3.22 4.14
N PRO A 36 7.18 4.34 4.38
CA PRO A 36 6.04 4.34 5.28
C PRO A 36 4.96 3.36 4.82
N ILE A 37 4.30 2.73 5.79
CA ILE A 37 3.13 1.89 5.58
C ILE A 37 1.95 2.60 6.25
N ILE A 38 1.00 3.07 5.44
CA ILE A 38 -0.19 3.81 5.88
C ILE A 38 -1.36 2.84 5.93
N ARG A 39 -2.03 2.75 7.07
CA ARG A 39 -3.20 1.89 7.25
C ARG A 39 -4.49 2.69 7.11
N VAL A 40 -5.38 2.22 6.24
CA VAL A 40 -6.73 2.76 6.05
C VAL A 40 -7.72 1.82 6.73
N GLU A 41 -8.17 2.20 7.92
CA GLU A 41 -9.08 1.38 8.73
C GLU A 41 -10.54 1.48 8.27
N ARG A 42 -10.90 2.62 7.70
CA ARG A 42 -12.25 2.91 7.24
C ARG A 42 -12.23 3.09 5.74
N GLN A 43 -12.91 2.22 5.01
CA GLN A 43 -13.07 2.36 3.56
C GLN A 43 -14.31 3.19 3.21
N TYR A 44 -15.37 3.09 4.05
CA TYR A 44 -16.58 3.89 3.90
C TYR A 44 -17.14 4.35 5.25
N PRO A 45 -17.58 5.61 5.39
CA PRO A 45 -17.31 6.73 4.48
C PRO A 45 -15.81 6.98 4.28
N PHE A 46 -15.40 7.31 3.05
CA PHE A 46 -13.97 7.36 2.70
C PHE A 46 -13.25 8.49 3.47
N PRO A 47 -12.15 8.21 4.21
CA PRO A 47 -11.48 9.16 5.09
C PRO A 47 -10.53 10.08 4.32
N ALA A 48 -11.06 10.82 3.34
CA ALA A 48 -10.25 11.56 2.38
C ALA A 48 -9.35 12.60 3.04
N GLN A 49 -9.91 13.39 3.97
CA GLN A 49 -9.17 14.44 4.66
C GLN A 49 -8.04 13.89 5.52
N GLN A 50 -8.29 12.79 6.25
CA GLN A 50 -7.28 12.15 7.10
C GLN A 50 -6.16 11.54 6.27
N LEU A 51 -6.50 10.85 5.18
CA LEU A 51 -5.53 10.21 4.32
C LEU A 51 -4.66 11.23 3.56
N ALA A 52 -5.26 12.32 3.07
CA ALA A 52 -4.52 13.41 2.44
C ALA A 52 -3.57 14.09 3.44
N ALA A 53 -4.00 14.35 4.67
CA ALA A 53 -3.15 14.92 5.71
C ALA A 53 -1.96 14.02 6.07
N GLU A 54 -2.16 12.70 6.10
CA GLU A 54 -1.08 11.74 6.35
C GLU A 54 -0.09 11.69 5.18
N LEU A 55 -0.57 11.65 3.93
CA LEU A 55 0.28 11.68 2.73
C LEU A 55 1.09 12.97 2.62
N ALA A 56 0.53 14.12 3.04
CA ALA A 56 1.21 15.42 3.03
C ALA A 56 2.45 15.49 3.93
N ARG A 57 2.62 14.55 4.88
CA ARG A 57 3.83 14.42 5.70
C ARG A 57 5.06 13.98 4.90
N PHE A 58 4.85 13.49 3.66
CA PHE A 58 5.90 13.00 2.77
C PHE A 58 5.97 13.87 1.50
N PRO A 59 6.48 15.11 1.57
CA PRO A 59 6.45 16.05 0.44
C PRO A 59 7.28 15.61 -0.79
N ASN A 60 8.17 14.64 -0.60
CA ASN A 60 9.00 14.08 -1.67
C ASN A 60 8.44 12.77 -2.25
N LEU A 61 7.19 12.42 -1.92
CA LEU A 61 6.54 11.20 -2.39
C LEU A 61 6.43 11.19 -3.91
N LYS A 62 7.07 10.21 -4.56
CA LYS A 62 7.04 9.98 -6.00
C LYS A 62 6.21 8.76 -6.38
N THR A 63 5.91 7.89 -5.42
CA THR A 63 5.24 6.62 -5.67
C THR A 63 4.32 6.25 -4.50
N GLY A 64 3.02 6.18 -4.77
CA GLY A 64 2.05 5.55 -3.88
C GLY A 64 1.82 4.11 -4.32
N VAL A 65 1.70 3.18 -3.37
CA VAL A 65 1.38 1.78 -3.64
C VAL A 65 0.11 1.43 -2.92
N TRP A 66 -0.90 0.96 -3.63
CA TRP A 66 -2.09 0.38 -3.00
C TRP A 66 -1.91 -1.13 -2.84
N CYS A 67 -1.81 -1.60 -1.60
CA CYS A 67 -1.54 -2.99 -1.24
C CYS A 67 -2.77 -3.70 -0.69
N ARG A 68 -3.16 -4.81 -1.31
CA ARG A 68 -4.38 -5.59 -1.00
C ARG A 68 -4.18 -7.09 -1.23
N GLU A 69 -4.93 -7.92 -0.50
CA GLU A 69 -4.85 -9.38 -0.63
C GLU A 69 -5.87 -9.92 -1.65
N GLU A 70 -6.96 -9.17 -1.82
CA GLU A 70 -7.99 -9.44 -2.80
C GLU A 70 -7.45 -9.21 -4.21
N ALA A 71 -7.93 -10.00 -5.17
CA ALA A 71 -7.57 -9.85 -6.57
C ALA A 71 -7.99 -8.46 -7.12
N HIS A 72 -7.31 -7.98 -8.16
CA HIS A 72 -7.54 -6.66 -8.76
C HIS A 72 -9.02 -6.36 -9.11
N ASN A 73 -9.78 -7.37 -9.51
CA ASN A 73 -11.21 -7.25 -9.85
C ASN A 73 -12.15 -7.39 -8.63
N GLN A 74 -11.62 -7.43 -7.41
CA GLN A 74 -12.35 -7.69 -6.17
C GLN A 74 -12.03 -6.63 -5.10
N GLY A 75 -12.70 -6.75 -3.95
CA GLY A 75 -12.48 -5.86 -2.81
C GLY A 75 -12.83 -4.41 -3.11
N ALA A 76 -12.12 -3.47 -2.47
CA ALA A 76 -12.43 -2.04 -2.58
C ALA A 76 -11.65 -1.35 -3.71
N TRP A 77 -11.12 -2.10 -4.67
CA TRP A 77 -10.24 -1.58 -5.72
C TRP A 77 -10.86 -0.39 -6.45
N SER A 78 -11.97 -0.63 -7.15
CA SER A 78 -12.64 0.38 -8.01
C SER A 78 -13.17 1.58 -7.21
N PHE A 79 -13.31 1.45 -5.89
CA PHE A 79 -13.75 2.54 -5.02
C PHE A 79 -12.58 3.37 -4.48
N VAL A 80 -11.54 2.72 -3.95
CA VAL A 80 -10.42 3.40 -3.26
C VAL A 80 -9.39 3.93 -4.25
N GLU A 81 -9.10 3.17 -5.31
CA GLU A 81 -8.02 3.48 -6.26
C GLU A 81 -8.12 4.90 -6.85
N PRO A 82 -9.24 5.31 -7.47
CA PRO A 82 -9.31 6.63 -8.10
C PRO A 82 -9.13 7.75 -7.07
N ARG A 83 -9.70 7.58 -5.87
CA ARG A 83 -9.61 8.56 -4.77
C ARG A 83 -8.20 8.67 -4.22
N LEU A 84 -7.50 7.54 -4.09
CA LEU A 84 -6.12 7.53 -3.63
C LEU A 84 -5.19 8.16 -4.67
N ARG A 85 -5.46 7.94 -5.96
CA ARG A 85 -4.71 8.54 -7.07
C ARG A 85 -4.81 10.07 -7.06
N GLU A 86 -6.00 10.61 -6.84
CA GLU A 86 -6.23 12.06 -6.72
C GLU A 86 -5.50 12.70 -5.52
N MET A 87 -5.15 11.92 -4.50
CA MET A 87 -4.45 12.40 -3.30
C MET A 87 -2.93 12.40 -3.43
N LEU A 88 -2.37 11.71 -4.44
CA LEU A 88 -0.94 11.70 -4.63
C LEU A 88 -0.45 13.05 -5.21
N PRO A 89 0.78 13.48 -4.89
CA PRO A 89 1.36 14.68 -5.50
C PRO A 89 1.36 14.60 -7.03
N SER A 90 1.24 15.76 -7.69
CA SER A 90 1.33 15.82 -9.15
C SER A 90 2.61 15.19 -9.67
N GLY A 91 2.50 14.31 -10.68
CA GLY A 91 3.61 13.55 -11.24
C GLY A 91 4.04 12.32 -10.43
N ALA A 92 3.44 12.04 -9.27
CA ALA A 92 3.65 10.79 -8.56
C ALA A 92 2.94 9.63 -9.28
N ARG A 93 3.57 8.46 -9.25
CA ARG A 93 3.04 7.22 -9.82
C ARG A 93 2.18 6.49 -8.79
N MET A 94 1.03 5.98 -9.22
CA MET A 94 0.29 4.97 -8.46
C MET A 94 0.72 3.59 -8.95
N LEU A 95 1.21 2.76 -8.04
CA LEU A 95 1.50 1.35 -8.26
C LEU A 95 0.56 0.50 -7.40
N TYR A 96 0.58 -0.80 -7.67
CA TYR A 96 -0.29 -1.75 -7.03
C TYR A 96 0.47 -2.98 -6.59
N ALA A 97 0.16 -3.41 -5.38
CA ALA A 97 0.54 -4.71 -4.87
C ALA A 97 -0.79 -5.43 -4.60
N ALA A 98 -1.21 -6.22 -5.57
CA ALA A 98 -2.42 -7.02 -5.47
C ALA A 98 -2.27 -8.22 -6.40
N PRO A 99 -2.89 -9.36 -6.08
CA PRO A 99 -2.95 -10.47 -7.00
C PRO A 99 -3.72 -10.13 -8.28
N ASP A 100 -3.36 -10.78 -9.38
CA ASP A 100 -4.04 -10.64 -10.65
C ASP A 100 -5.54 -10.99 -10.55
N ALA A 101 -6.31 -10.43 -11.48
CA ALA A 101 -7.74 -10.68 -11.56
C ALA A 101 -8.06 -12.18 -11.65
N SER A 102 -9.06 -12.61 -10.89
CA SER A 102 -9.45 -14.02 -10.81
C SER A 102 -10.96 -14.13 -10.61
N ALA A 103 -11.54 -15.21 -11.14
CA ALA A 103 -12.93 -15.57 -10.88
C ALA A 103 -13.13 -16.07 -9.45
N SER A 104 -12.17 -16.84 -8.92
CA SER A 104 -12.16 -17.26 -7.52
C SER A 104 -11.52 -16.20 -6.63
N THR A 105 -11.99 -16.09 -5.38
CA THR A 105 -11.41 -15.21 -4.35
C THR A 105 -9.96 -15.57 -4.02
N ALA A 106 -9.65 -16.87 -3.97
CA ALA A 106 -8.33 -17.38 -3.61
C ALA A 106 -7.99 -18.70 -4.32
N PRO A 107 -6.70 -19.06 -4.44
CA PRO A 107 -6.29 -20.40 -4.86
C PRO A 107 -6.81 -21.47 -3.88
N GLY A 108 -7.18 -22.65 -4.40
CA GLY A 108 -7.63 -23.78 -3.57
C GLY A 108 -6.52 -24.52 -2.82
N TYR A 109 -5.25 -24.29 -3.19
CA TYR A 109 -4.09 -24.93 -2.55
C TYR A 109 -3.36 -23.96 -1.64
N HIS A 110 -3.01 -24.42 -0.44
CA HIS A 110 -2.31 -23.61 0.56
C HIS A 110 -0.95 -23.10 0.07
N SER A 111 -0.15 -23.94 -0.59
CA SER A 111 1.16 -23.55 -1.13
C SER A 111 1.06 -22.42 -2.16
N ALA A 112 0.05 -22.46 -3.03
CA ALA A 112 -0.21 -21.41 -4.00
C ALA A 112 -0.64 -20.10 -3.33
N HIS A 113 -1.44 -20.17 -2.26
CA HIS A 113 -1.81 -19.00 -1.46
C HIS A 113 -0.58 -18.36 -0.79
N VAL A 114 0.29 -19.16 -0.17
CA VAL A 114 1.53 -18.67 0.46
C VAL A 114 2.45 -17.99 -0.55
N ALA A 115 2.67 -18.61 -1.71
CA ALA A 115 3.49 -18.03 -2.78
C ALA A 115 2.92 -16.69 -3.27
N ARG A 116 1.60 -16.64 -3.52
CA ARG A 116 0.87 -15.42 -3.91
C ARG A 116 1.01 -14.31 -2.85
N GLN A 117 0.90 -14.66 -1.57
CA GLN A 117 1.02 -13.70 -0.47
C GLN A 117 2.44 -13.13 -0.35
N GLY A 118 3.47 -13.97 -0.46
CA GLY A 118 4.86 -13.52 -0.43
C GLY A 118 5.19 -12.58 -1.60
N ALA A 119 4.69 -12.90 -2.80
CA ALA A 119 4.86 -12.06 -3.98
C ALA A 119 4.22 -10.68 -3.79
N LEU A 120 2.96 -10.65 -3.31
CA LEU A 120 2.23 -9.44 -2.97
C LEU A 120 3.01 -8.54 -2.00
N VAL A 121 3.46 -9.11 -0.88
CA VAL A 121 4.18 -8.37 0.17
C VAL A 121 5.49 -7.78 -0.38
N THR A 122 6.20 -8.54 -1.21
CA THR A 122 7.43 -8.06 -1.86
C THR A 122 7.14 -6.92 -2.83
N GLN A 123 6.09 -7.04 -3.65
CA GLN A 123 5.66 -6.02 -4.62
C GLN A 123 5.31 -4.69 -3.95
N ALA A 124 4.84 -4.71 -2.70
CA ALA A 124 4.57 -3.49 -1.96
C ALA A 124 5.81 -2.62 -1.73
N PHE A 125 7.02 -3.19 -1.81
CA PHE A 125 8.29 -2.47 -1.62
C PHE A 125 9.15 -2.37 -2.89
N THR A 126 8.84 -3.12 -3.95
CA THR A 126 9.63 -3.16 -5.20
C THR A 126 8.91 -2.51 -6.40
N GLY A 127 9.67 -2.12 -7.43
CA GLY A 127 9.22 -1.30 -8.57
C GLY A 127 9.44 0.21 -8.39
#